data_AF-A0A8D9D0B0-F1
#
_entry.id   AF-A0A8D9D0B0-F1
#
_cell.length_a   1.000
_cell.length_b   1.000
_cell.length_c   1.000
_cell.angle_alpha   90.00
_cell.angle_beta   90.00
_cell.angle_gamma   90.00
#
_symmetry.space_group_name_H-M   'P 1'
#
loop_
_entity.id
_entity.type
_entity.pdbx_description
1 polymer ?
#
loop_
_entity_poly.entity_id
_entity_poly.type
_entity_poly.pdbx_seq_one_letter_code
_entity_poly.pdbx_strand_id
1 'polypeptide(L)'
;MKVMCDAYTSAGNPIPTNKKHNVAKIFSNSKVASEEPWYGIEEEYTLMQKGVNWPIGIGISGVNGEVMPGQWEFQVGPVEGISAGDQVWVARYLLERITEISGVNFSFDPKPVPVSVSLPHSLNTFFITKSMRNNGGLAVIKNAIEKLQVKHKENIAAYGEGSERRLTGKHETAYINTFSWGVANRGASVRVGRDTEKEGKCYFEDRRPASNMDPYVVTSMI
;
A
#
# COMPACT_ATOMS: atom_id res chain seq x y z
N MET A 1 25.99 -5.79 2.79
CA MET A 1 24.82 -6.64 2.46
C MET A 1 23.73 -6.36 3.49
N LYS A 2 22.48 -6.16 3.07
CA LYS A 2 21.30 -6.13 3.95
C LYS A 2 20.49 -7.39 3.67
N VAL A 3 19.84 -7.96 4.69
CA VAL A 3 19.06 -9.20 4.59
C VAL A 3 17.71 -8.97 5.25
N MET A 4 16.62 -9.24 4.51
CA MET A 4 15.28 -9.24 5.08
C MET A 4 15.01 -10.60 5.73
N CYS A 5 14.49 -10.61 6.95
CA CYS A 5 14.39 -11.81 7.79
C CYS A 5 12.95 -12.06 8.25
N ASP A 6 12.64 -13.34 8.47
CA ASP A 6 11.46 -13.77 9.23
C ASP A 6 11.81 -13.98 10.71
N ALA A 7 10.81 -13.82 11.59
CA ALA A 7 10.98 -13.98 13.03
C ALA A 7 10.27 -15.24 13.57
N TYR A 8 11.00 -16.02 14.37
CA TYR A 8 10.59 -17.31 14.92
C TYR A 8 11.01 -17.44 16.39
N THR A 9 10.27 -18.26 17.14
CA THR A 9 10.67 -18.75 18.47
C THR A 9 11.85 -19.71 18.36
N SER A 10 12.55 -19.97 19.47
CA SER A 10 13.60 -21.00 19.55
C SER A 10 13.12 -22.41 19.20
N ALA A 11 11.81 -22.67 19.29
CA ALA A 11 11.16 -23.92 18.89
C ALA A 11 10.80 -23.97 17.38
N GLY A 12 11.17 -22.96 16.59
CA GLY A 12 10.88 -22.89 15.14
C GLY A 12 9.47 -22.44 14.77
N ASN A 13 8.63 -22.07 15.76
CA ASN A 13 7.27 -21.55 15.50
C ASN A 13 7.31 -20.05 15.16
N PRO A 14 6.55 -19.55 14.17
CA PRO A 14 6.47 -18.13 13.85
C PRO A 14 5.91 -17.34 15.05
N ILE A 15 6.49 -16.19 15.35
CA ILE A 15 6.00 -15.33 16.45
C ILE A 15 4.70 -14.60 16.05
N PRO A 16 3.85 -14.14 17.00
CA PRO A 16 2.55 -13.51 16.67
C PRO A 16 2.61 -12.26 15.77
N THR A 17 3.75 -11.57 15.76
CA THR A 17 4.02 -10.41 14.89
C THR A 17 4.59 -10.79 13.52
N ASN A 18 4.99 -12.05 13.30
CA ASN A 18 5.39 -12.53 11.97
C ASN A 18 4.14 -12.72 11.09
N LYS A 19 3.79 -11.68 10.32
CA LYS A 19 2.70 -11.74 9.34
C LYS A 19 3.13 -12.43 8.03
N LYS A 20 4.37 -12.20 7.59
CA LYS A 20 4.98 -12.78 6.38
C LYS A 20 4.79 -14.29 6.28
N HIS A 21 5.02 -15.04 7.37
CA HIS A 21 4.94 -16.51 7.36
C HIS A 21 3.58 -17.06 6.89
N ASN A 22 2.47 -16.45 7.31
CA ASN A 22 1.14 -16.91 6.87
C ASN A 22 0.78 -16.37 5.49
N VAL A 23 1.22 -15.15 5.17
CA VAL A 23 1.01 -14.54 3.85
C VAL A 23 1.77 -15.27 2.74
N ALA A 24 2.96 -15.80 3.02
CA ALA A 24 3.71 -16.65 2.10
C ALA A 24 2.91 -17.89 1.65
N LYS A 25 2.04 -18.44 2.52
CA LYS A 25 1.16 -19.58 2.18
C LYS A 25 0.04 -19.19 1.21
N ILE A 26 -0.44 -17.95 1.28
CA ILE A 26 -1.44 -17.39 0.35
C ILE A 26 -0.82 -17.26 -1.03
N PHE A 27 0.35 -16.62 -1.15
CA PHE A 27 1.05 -16.47 -2.44
C PHE A 27 1.60 -17.80 -3.00
N SER A 28 1.89 -18.79 -2.14
CA SER A 28 2.25 -20.15 -2.57
C SER A 28 1.04 -21.00 -2.99
N ASN A 29 -0.20 -20.52 -2.80
CA ASN A 29 -1.39 -21.24 -3.26
C ASN A 29 -1.42 -21.24 -4.79
N SER A 30 -1.54 -22.41 -5.42
CA SER A 30 -1.48 -22.53 -6.88
C SER A 30 -2.49 -21.67 -7.63
N LYS A 31 -3.67 -21.41 -7.05
CA LYS A 31 -4.70 -20.52 -7.65
C LYS A 31 -4.32 -19.04 -7.59
N VAL A 32 -3.53 -18.63 -6.60
CA VAL A 32 -3.03 -17.26 -6.44
C VAL A 32 -1.80 -17.09 -7.33
N ALA A 33 -0.84 -18.03 -7.25
CA ALA A 33 0.36 -18.03 -8.08
C ALA A 33 0.05 -18.04 -9.59
N SER A 34 -0.97 -18.79 -10.04
CA SER A 34 -1.37 -18.81 -11.46
C SER A 34 -1.92 -17.48 -11.98
N GLU A 35 -2.40 -16.62 -11.08
CA GLU A 35 -2.88 -15.27 -11.40
C GLU A 35 -1.77 -14.20 -11.34
N GLU A 36 -0.53 -14.55 -10.98
CA GLU A 36 0.65 -13.65 -10.99
C GLU A 36 0.32 -12.24 -10.45
N PRO A 37 -0.08 -12.12 -9.17
CA PRO A 37 -0.56 -10.87 -8.59
C PRO A 37 0.59 -9.87 -8.43
N TRP A 38 0.45 -8.70 -9.07
CA TRP A 38 1.41 -7.60 -8.96
C TRP A 38 0.81 -6.45 -8.14
N TYR A 39 1.67 -5.83 -7.35
CA TYR A 39 1.35 -4.69 -6.51
C TYR A 39 2.23 -3.50 -6.88
N GLY A 40 1.65 -2.32 -6.91
CA GLY A 40 2.36 -1.05 -6.74
C GLY A 40 1.90 -0.42 -5.44
N ILE A 41 2.81 0.14 -4.65
CA ILE A 41 2.49 0.74 -3.35
C ILE A 41 3.10 2.14 -3.33
N GLU A 42 2.23 3.14 -3.25
CA GLU A 42 2.56 4.55 -2.98
C GLU A 42 2.74 4.73 -1.47
N GLU A 43 3.92 5.13 -1.00
CA GLU A 43 4.20 5.38 0.43
C GLU A 43 4.39 6.85 0.74
N GLU A 44 3.38 7.45 1.36
CA GLU A 44 3.40 8.81 1.89
C GLU A 44 4.02 8.87 3.30
N TYR A 45 4.90 9.84 3.51
CA TYR A 45 5.59 10.09 4.79
C TYR A 45 5.92 11.59 4.93
N THR A 46 6.03 12.08 6.16
CA THR A 46 6.54 13.45 6.40
C THR A 46 8.01 13.41 6.82
N LEU A 47 8.85 14.17 6.11
CA LEU A 47 10.25 14.41 6.42
C LEU A 47 10.43 15.64 7.33
N MET A 48 11.43 15.56 8.19
CA MET A 48 12.11 16.73 8.78
C MET A 48 13.55 16.81 8.17
N GLN A 49 14.44 17.77 8.53
CA GLN A 49 15.63 18.16 7.69
C GLN A 49 17.03 17.73 8.20
N LYS A 50 17.98 17.13 7.43
CA LYS A 50 18.09 16.98 5.94
C LYS A 50 19.36 16.21 5.42
N GLY A 51 19.20 15.12 4.62
CA GLY A 51 20.01 14.79 3.42
C GLY A 51 21.03 13.62 3.38
N VAL A 52 20.82 12.59 2.52
CA VAL A 52 21.79 11.54 2.10
C VAL A 52 21.51 11.01 0.66
N ASN A 53 22.47 10.37 -0.03
CA ASN A 53 22.37 9.83 -1.42
C ASN A 53 22.53 8.30 -1.53
N TRP A 54 22.03 7.66 -2.60
CA TRP A 54 21.86 6.19 -2.76
C TRP A 54 22.40 5.61 -4.09
N PRO A 55 22.68 4.28 -4.20
CA PRO A 55 21.64 3.30 -4.62
C PRO A 55 21.69 1.92 -3.91
N ILE A 56 20.52 1.29 -3.70
CA ILE A 56 20.35 -0.16 -3.40
C ILE A 56 19.13 -0.66 -4.20
N GLY A 57 19.20 -1.89 -4.74
CA GLY A 57 18.24 -2.49 -5.69
C GLY A 57 16.85 -2.83 -5.14
N ILE A 58 16.10 -1.81 -4.71
CA ILE A 58 14.65 -1.84 -4.50
C ILE A 58 13.99 -1.36 -5.80
N GLY A 59 12.84 -1.91 -6.16
CA GLY A 59 12.02 -1.48 -7.31
C GLY A 59 11.30 -0.15 -7.08
N ILE A 60 12.05 0.90 -6.76
CA ILE A 60 11.53 2.27 -6.66
C ILE A 60 11.16 2.76 -8.06
N SER A 61 9.88 3.02 -8.30
CA SER A 61 9.37 3.51 -9.59
C SER A 61 9.23 5.03 -9.66
N GLY A 62 9.26 5.73 -8.53
CA GLY A 62 9.23 7.18 -8.48
C GLY A 62 9.35 7.76 -7.08
N VAL A 63 9.36 9.10 -7.04
CA VAL A 63 9.23 9.94 -5.85
C VAL A 63 8.52 11.24 -6.23
N ASN A 64 7.75 11.82 -5.30
CA ASN A 64 7.21 13.18 -5.43
C ASN A 64 7.13 13.89 -4.08
N GLY A 65 7.10 15.22 -4.13
CA GLY A 65 6.64 16.01 -3.00
C GLY A 65 5.12 15.90 -2.91
N GLU A 66 4.59 15.74 -1.70
CA GLU A 66 3.15 15.67 -1.47
C GLU A 66 2.57 17.05 -1.13
N VAL A 67 1.23 17.12 -1.09
CA VAL A 67 0.53 18.40 -1.04
C VAL A 67 0.67 19.13 0.32
N MET A 68 0.94 18.42 1.44
CA MET A 68 1.31 19.07 2.70
C MET A 68 2.82 19.41 2.72
N PRO A 69 3.22 20.64 3.09
CA PRO A 69 4.64 20.99 3.24
C PRO A 69 5.39 20.04 4.19
N GLY A 70 6.44 19.40 3.67
CA GLY A 70 7.22 18.39 4.39
C GLY A 70 6.76 16.95 4.15
N GLN A 71 5.60 16.72 3.54
CA GLN A 71 5.15 15.41 3.09
C GLN A 71 5.80 15.05 1.74
N TRP A 72 6.13 13.77 1.57
CA TRP A 72 6.75 13.18 0.40
C TRP A 72 6.15 11.80 0.16
N GLU A 73 6.27 11.32 -1.08
CA GLU A 73 5.89 9.97 -1.47
C GLU A 73 7.06 9.27 -2.18
N PHE A 74 7.19 7.96 -1.98
CA PHE A 74 7.97 7.08 -2.85
C PHE A 74 7.10 5.92 -3.33
N GLN A 75 7.31 5.44 -4.55
CA GLN A 75 6.56 4.29 -5.08
C GLN A 75 7.43 3.04 -5.18
N VAL A 76 6.94 1.91 -4.66
CA VAL A 76 7.53 0.58 -4.86
C VAL A 76 6.61 -0.21 -5.78
N GLY A 77 7.06 -0.54 -7.00
CA GLY A 77 6.21 -1.27 -7.95
C GLY A 77 6.61 -1.13 -9.42
N PRO A 78 6.10 -2.02 -10.30
CA PRO A 78 5.31 -3.21 -9.98
C PRO A 78 6.18 -4.33 -9.40
N VAL A 79 5.72 -4.98 -8.33
CA VAL A 79 6.40 -6.11 -7.68
C VAL A 79 5.40 -7.25 -7.47
N GLU A 80 5.84 -8.49 -7.72
CA GLU A 80 5.00 -9.68 -7.62
C GLU A 80 4.90 -10.24 -6.19
N GLY A 81 3.66 -10.50 -5.76
CA GLY A 81 3.33 -11.24 -4.55
C GLY A 81 4.07 -10.79 -3.28
N ILE A 82 4.62 -11.76 -2.55
CA ILE A 82 5.30 -11.55 -1.25
C ILE A 82 6.45 -10.53 -1.31
N SER A 83 7.08 -10.37 -2.48
CA SER A 83 8.23 -9.46 -2.64
C SER A 83 7.82 -7.99 -2.52
N ALA A 84 6.55 -7.65 -2.72
CA ALA A 84 6.06 -6.28 -2.51
C ALA A 84 6.18 -5.88 -1.02
N GLY A 85 5.78 -6.78 -0.11
CA GLY A 85 5.94 -6.60 1.33
C GLY A 85 7.41 -6.52 1.76
N ASP A 86 8.25 -7.40 1.22
CA ASP A 86 9.70 -7.38 1.49
C ASP A 86 10.34 -6.04 1.07
N GLN A 87 10.02 -5.55 -0.14
CA GLN A 87 10.60 -4.32 -0.66
C GLN A 87 10.11 -3.06 0.05
N VAL A 88 8.81 -2.97 0.40
CA VAL A 88 8.30 -1.85 1.19
C VAL A 88 8.92 -1.83 2.59
N TRP A 89 8.99 -2.97 3.30
CA TRP A 89 9.62 -3.00 4.63
C TRP A 89 11.11 -2.63 4.58
N VAL A 90 11.85 -3.09 3.57
CA VAL A 90 13.25 -2.67 3.40
C VAL A 90 13.33 -1.18 3.05
N ALA A 91 12.45 -0.64 2.20
CA ALA A 91 12.40 0.79 1.86
C ALA A 91 12.10 1.66 3.09
N ARG A 92 11.14 1.29 3.93
CA ARG A 92 10.84 1.95 5.22
C ARG A 92 12.05 1.95 6.16
N TYR A 93 12.74 0.81 6.27
CA TYR A 93 13.99 0.74 7.03
C TYR A 93 15.09 1.63 6.41
N LEU A 94 15.18 1.72 5.08
CA LEU A 94 16.11 2.67 4.45
C LEU A 94 15.74 4.11 4.83
N LEU A 95 14.46 4.49 4.70
CA LEU A 95 13.96 5.81 5.11
C LEU A 95 14.37 6.12 6.55
N GLU A 96 14.06 5.23 7.50
CA GLU A 96 14.45 5.39 8.91
C GLU A 96 15.96 5.63 9.08
N ARG A 97 16.81 4.81 8.45
CA ARG A 97 18.27 4.98 8.51
C ARG A 97 18.76 6.27 7.84
N ILE A 98 18.13 6.73 6.75
CA ILE A 98 18.44 8.04 6.13
C ILE A 98 18.08 9.15 7.10
N THR A 99 16.91 9.05 7.72
CA THR A 99 16.37 10.10 8.60
C THR A 99 17.21 10.24 9.87
N GLU A 100 17.64 9.12 10.46
CA GLU A 100 18.57 9.08 11.58
C GLU A 100 19.92 9.75 11.25
N ILE A 101 20.53 9.40 10.11
CA ILE A 101 21.79 10.03 9.63
C ILE A 101 21.58 11.53 9.36
N SER A 102 20.40 11.90 8.87
CA SER A 102 20.03 13.28 8.55
C SER A 102 19.69 14.14 9.79
N GLY A 103 19.59 13.52 10.98
CA GLY A 103 19.18 14.18 12.22
C GLY A 103 17.68 14.48 12.33
N VAL A 104 16.83 13.64 11.73
CA VAL A 104 15.40 13.94 11.52
C VAL A 104 14.50 12.80 11.96
N ASN A 105 13.28 13.18 12.37
CA ASN A 105 12.18 12.24 12.55
C ASN A 105 11.34 12.19 11.27
N PHE A 106 10.67 11.07 11.07
CA PHE A 106 9.58 10.90 10.12
C PHE A 106 8.39 10.27 10.86
N SER A 107 7.22 10.21 10.22
CA SER A 107 6.05 9.51 10.74
C SER A 107 5.25 8.91 9.60
N PHE A 108 4.78 7.68 9.82
CA PHE A 108 3.75 7.02 9.01
C PHE A 108 2.35 7.11 9.66
N ASP A 109 2.12 7.92 10.71
CA ASP A 109 0.77 8.09 11.27
C ASP A 109 -0.19 8.62 10.19
N PRO A 110 -1.38 8.02 9.98
CA PRO A 110 -2.31 8.46 8.93
C PRO A 110 -2.78 9.91 9.05
N LYS A 111 -2.61 10.56 10.20
CA LYS A 111 -2.97 11.95 10.44
C LYS A 111 -2.02 12.57 11.47
N PRO A 112 -0.75 12.85 11.09
CA PRO A 112 0.32 13.17 12.04
C PRO A 112 0.15 14.54 12.71
N VAL A 113 -0.62 15.44 12.08
CA VAL A 113 -0.94 16.77 12.62
C VAL A 113 -2.46 16.93 12.67
N PRO A 114 -3.05 17.22 13.84
CA PRO A 114 -4.52 17.22 14.02
C PRO A 114 -5.27 18.43 13.45
N VAL A 115 -4.59 19.39 12.80
CA VAL A 115 -5.26 20.57 12.20
C VAL A 115 -5.94 20.25 10.87
N SER A 116 -6.97 21.02 10.52
CA SER A 116 -7.80 20.82 9.32
C SER A 116 -7.07 20.98 7.98
N VAL A 117 -5.84 21.51 7.98
CA VAL A 117 -5.03 21.75 6.79
C VAL A 117 -3.97 20.69 6.52
N SER A 118 -3.72 19.77 7.46
CA SER A 118 -2.86 18.62 7.16
C SER A 118 -3.59 17.68 6.20
N LEU A 119 -2.89 17.12 5.23
CA LEU A 119 -3.44 16.04 4.43
C LEU A 119 -3.12 14.71 5.12
N PRO A 120 -4.03 13.73 5.05
CA PRO A 120 -3.82 12.46 5.69
C PRO A 120 -2.82 11.63 4.89
N HIS A 121 -1.89 10.96 5.58
CA HIS A 121 -0.95 10.04 4.93
C HIS A 121 -1.68 8.77 4.46
N SER A 122 -1.58 8.44 3.18
CA SER A 122 -2.15 7.22 2.59
C SER A 122 -1.09 6.17 2.25
N LEU A 123 -1.55 4.95 1.94
CA LEU A 123 -0.73 3.92 1.30
C LEU A 123 -1.47 3.29 0.11
N ASN A 124 -1.69 4.08 -0.95
CA ASN A 124 -2.48 3.63 -2.09
C ASN A 124 -1.85 2.36 -2.69
N THR A 125 -2.66 1.29 -2.74
CA THR A 125 -2.21 -0.02 -3.21
C THR A 125 -2.83 -0.30 -4.57
N PHE A 126 -2.00 -0.25 -5.61
CA PHE A 126 -2.32 -0.62 -6.97
C PHE A 126 -2.26 -2.14 -7.09
N PHE A 127 -3.29 -2.75 -7.65
CA PHE A 127 -3.39 -4.20 -7.77
C PHE A 127 -3.80 -4.64 -9.17
N ILE A 128 -3.13 -5.71 -9.63
CA ILE A 128 -3.39 -6.30 -10.95
C ILE A 128 -2.98 -7.77 -11.01
N THR A 129 -3.88 -8.61 -11.50
CA THR A 129 -3.59 -10.02 -11.84
C THR A 129 -3.40 -10.22 -13.34
N LYS A 130 -2.92 -11.40 -13.73
CA LYS A 130 -2.80 -11.86 -15.11
C LYS A 130 -4.11 -11.75 -15.89
N SER A 131 -5.24 -12.13 -15.30
CA SER A 131 -6.54 -11.99 -15.94
C SER A 131 -6.94 -10.51 -16.13
N MET A 132 -6.58 -9.62 -15.20
CA MET A 132 -6.79 -8.17 -15.34
C MET A 132 -5.87 -7.51 -16.37
N ARG A 133 -4.66 -8.05 -16.63
CA ARG A 133 -3.74 -7.63 -17.70
C ARG A 133 -4.26 -7.91 -19.12
N ASN A 134 -5.16 -8.90 -19.27
CA ASN A 134 -5.63 -9.39 -20.56
C ASN A 134 -6.88 -8.64 -21.08
N ASN A 135 -7.22 -8.86 -22.35
CA ASN A 135 -8.41 -8.27 -22.97
C ASN A 135 -9.68 -8.72 -22.23
N GLY A 136 -10.56 -7.78 -21.89
CA GLY A 136 -11.71 -8.02 -21.01
C GLY A 136 -11.40 -7.87 -19.50
N GLY A 137 -10.16 -7.55 -19.14
CA GLY A 137 -9.71 -7.39 -17.75
C GLY A 137 -10.54 -6.42 -16.91
N LEU A 138 -11.16 -5.38 -17.51
CA LEU A 138 -12.06 -4.46 -16.80
C LEU A 138 -13.28 -5.16 -16.16
N ALA A 139 -13.77 -6.26 -16.74
CA ALA A 139 -14.84 -7.06 -16.12
C ALA A 139 -14.32 -7.79 -14.86
N VAL A 140 -13.09 -8.30 -14.91
CA VAL A 140 -12.40 -8.92 -13.77
C VAL A 140 -12.15 -7.91 -12.66
N ILE A 141 -11.68 -6.70 -13.01
CA ILE A 141 -11.50 -5.57 -12.09
C ILE A 141 -12.81 -5.25 -11.37
N LYS A 142 -13.93 -5.06 -12.10
CA LYS A 142 -15.24 -4.76 -11.50
C LYS A 142 -15.69 -5.86 -10.52
N ASN A 143 -15.51 -7.13 -10.90
CA ASN A 143 -15.84 -8.26 -10.02
C ASN A 143 -14.95 -8.35 -8.77
N ALA A 144 -13.67 -7.97 -8.87
CA ALA A 144 -12.78 -7.88 -7.71
C ALA A 144 -13.20 -6.74 -6.76
N ILE A 145 -13.59 -5.58 -7.31
CA ILE A 145 -14.10 -4.44 -6.54
C ILE A 145 -15.39 -4.78 -5.79
N GLU A 146 -16.32 -5.53 -6.41
CA GLU A 146 -17.53 -6.04 -5.75
C GLU A 146 -17.21 -6.95 -4.55
N LYS A 147 -16.18 -7.80 -4.66
CA LYS A 147 -15.70 -8.64 -3.55
C LYS A 147 -15.06 -7.82 -2.43
N LEU A 148 -14.25 -6.81 -2.77
CA LEU A 148 -13.68 -5.86 -1.81
C LEU A 148 -14.75 -5.04 -1.07
N GLN A 149 -15.87 -4.73 -1.73
CA GLN A 149 -17.01 -4.06 -1.11
C GLN A 149 -17.65 -4.92 -0.01
N VAL A 150 -17.91 -6.20 -0.29
CA VAL A 150 -18.47 -7.15 0.70
C VAL A 150 -17.55 -7.29 1.92
N LYS A 151 -16.23 -7.22 1.72
CA LYS A 151 -15.21 -7.33 2.76
C LYS A 151 -14.77 -5.99 3.37
N HIS A 152 -15.42 -4.87 3.03
CA HIS A 152 -14.99 -3.52 3.41
C HIS A 152 -14.65 -3.36 4.91
N LYS A 153 -15.53 -3.80 5.81
CA LYS A 153 -15.33 -3.68 7.27
C LYS A 153 -14.16 -4.53 7.79
N GLU A 154 -13.94 -5.71 7.21
CA GLU A 154 -12.86 -6.63 7.57
C GLU A 154 -11.51 -6.06 7.11
N ASN A 155 -11.45 -5.56 5.88
CA ASN A 155 -10.26 -4.89 5.34
C ASN A 155 -9.92 -3.63 6.15
N ILE A 156 -10.88 -2.74 6.44
CA ILE A 156 -10.64 -1.51 7.21
C ILE A 156 -10.03 -1.81 8.59
N ALA A 157 -10.43 -2.89 9.27
CA ALA A 157 -9.86 -3.29 10.55
C ALA A 157 -8.39 -3.75 10.49
N ALA A 158 -7.87 -4.06 9.30
CA ALA A 158 -6.50 -4.50 9.05
C ALA A 158 -5.64 -3.46 8.30
N TYR A 159 -6.25 -2.37 7.83
CA TYR A 159 -5.65 -1.39 6.91
C TYR A 159 -4.87 -0.26 7.60
N GLY A 160 -4.47 -0.45 8.86
CA GLY A 160 -3.67 0.50 9.65
C GLY A 160 -4.49 1.25 10.71
N GLU A 161 -3.96 1.31 11.92
CA GLU A 161 -4.59 1.97 13.07
C GLU A 161 -4.62 3.50 12.89
N GLY A 162 -5.69 4.16 13.35
CA GLY A 162 -5.84 5.60 13.19
C GLY A 162 -6.51 6.05 11.89
N SER A 163 -6.89 5.10 11.03
CA SER A 163 -7.59 5.34 9.75
C SER A 163 -8.85 6.20 9.90
N GLU A 164 -9.52 6.20 11.06
CA GLU A 164 -10.70 7.02 11.35
C GLU A 164 -10.42 8.53 11.34
N ARG A 165 -9.19 8.96 11.64
CA ARG A 165 -8.76 10.37 11.56
C ARG A 165 -8.49 10.83 10.12
N ARG A 166 -8.33 9.88 9.20
CA ARG A 166 -7.97 10.06 7.80
C ARG A 166 -9.19 9.93 6.87
N LEU A 167 -9.87 8.79 6.92
CA LEU A 167 -10.98 8.40 6.03
C LEU A 167 -12.27 9.13 6.40
N THR A 168 -12.31 10.43 6.10
CA THR A 168 -13.34 11.37 6.56
C THR A 168 -14.32 11.79 5.46
N GLY A 169 -14.11 11.36 4.21
CA GLY A 169 -14.86 11.85 3.04
C GLY A 169 -14.40 13.23 2.54
N LYS A 170 -13.33 13.78 3.11
CA LYS A 170 -12.70 15.06 2.74
C LYS A 170 -11.25 14.80 2.30
N HIS A 171 -10.57 15.80 1.75
CA HIS A 171 -9.12 15.74 1.50
C HIS A 171 -8.70 14.54 0.63
N GLU A 172 -9.41 14.29 -0.47
CA GLU A 172 -9.17 13.16 -1.39
C GLU A 172 -9.24 11.77 -0.71
N THR A 173 -10.09 11.63 0.32
CA THR A 173 -10.41 10.35 0.97
C THR A 173 -11.90 10.03 0.88
N ALA A 174 -12.23 8.73 0.90
CA ALA A 174 -13.59 8.26 1.17
C ALA A 174 -13.89 8.30 2.68
N TYR A 175 -15.17 8.17 3.06
CA TYR A 175 -15.58 8.05 4.46
C TYR A 175 -15.48 6.58 4.94
N ILE A 176 -14.91 6.37 6.14
CA ILE A 176 -14.48 5.05 6.64
C ILE A 176 -15.58 3.98 6.73
N ASN A 177 -16.85 4.38 6.86
CA ASN A 177 -17.99 3.46 6.99
C ASN A 177 -18.71 3.17 5.65
N THR A 178 -18.25 3.76 4.54
CA THR A 178 -18.89 3.63 3.23
C THR A 178 -17.88 3.22 2.17
N PHE A 179 -18.13 2.09 1.51
CA PHE A 179 -17.38 1.69 0.33
C PHE A 179 -17.92 2.40 -0.91
N SER A 180 -17.03 3.00 -1.70
CA SER A 180 -17.35 3.58 -3.00
C SER A 180 -16.22 3.31 -3.99
N TRP A 181 -16.55 3.23 -5.27
CA TRP A 181 -15.55 3.15 -6.33
C TRP A 181 -15.94 4.06 -7.50
N GLY A 182 -14.96 4.45 -8.32
CA GLY A 182 -15.25 5.22 -9.52
C GLY A 182 -14.03 5.43 -10.41
N VAL A 183 -14.29 5.77 -11.68
CA VAL A 183 -13.23 6.08 -12.65
C VAL A 183 -12.72 7.50 -12.40
N ALA A 184 -11.40 7.64 -12.30
CA ALA A 184 -10.70 8.88 -11.96
C ALA A 184 -11.15 9.55 -10.64
N ASN A 185 -11.94 8.87 -9.81
CA ASN A 185 -12.53 9.46 -8.62
C ASN A 185 -11.59 9.36 -7.41
N ARG A 186 -10.88 10.45 -7.11
CA ARG A 186 -10.03 10.57 -5.91
C ARG A 186 -10.82 10.79 -4.60
N GLY A 187 -12.15 10.84 -4.63
CA GLY A 187 -13.00 10.76 -3.43
C GLY A 187 -13.46 9.34 -3.08
N ALA A 188 -13.13 8.34 -3.91
CA ALA A 188 -13.61 6.97 -3.76
C ALA A 188 -12.67 6.09 -2.91
N SER A 189 -13.22 5.00 -2.35
CA SER A 189 -12.44 3.98 -1.66
C SER A 189 -11.52 3.22 -2.62
N VAL A 190 -12.01 2.94 -3.84
CA VAL A 190 -11.23 2.32 -4.92
C VAL A 190 -11.33 3.18 -6.19
N ARG A 191 -10.19 3.47 -6.80
CA ARG A 191 -10.09 4.23 -8.06
C ARG A 191 -9.75 3.31 -9.23
N VAL A 192 -10.41 3.53 -10.36
CA VAL A 192 -10.01 2.95 -11.66
C VAL A 192 -9.44 4.09 -12.51
N GLY A 193 -8.28 3.87 -13.14
CA GLY A 193 -7.65 4.88 -14.00
C GLY A 193 -8.47 5.17 -15.25
N ARG A 194 -8.36 6.40 -15.81
CA ARG A 194 -8.99 6.72 -17.11
C ARG A 194 -8.49 5.79 -18.21
N ASP A 195 -7.19 5.53 -18.21
CA ASP A 195 -6.57 4.63 -19.18
C ASP A 195 -6.98 3.17 -18.94
N THR A 196 -7.13 2.71 -17.69
CA THR A 196 -7.69 1.38 -17.37
C THR A 196 -9.11 1.23 -17.93
N GLU A 197 -9.97 2.24 -17.78
CA GLU A 197 -11.32 2.21 -18.36
C GLU A 197 -11.27 2.19 -19.88
N LYS A 198 -10.51 3.11 -20.48
CA LYS A 198 -10.38 3.30 -21.93
C LYS A 198 -9.83 2.06 -22.65
N GLU A 199 -8.80 1.44 -22.10
CA GLU A 199 -8.14 0.26 -22.67
C GLU A 199 -8.84 -1.06 -22.26
N GLY A 200 -9.82 -1.01 -21.34
CA GLY A 200 -10.64 -2.16 -20.93
C GLY A 200 -9.89 -3.24 -20.14
N LYS A 201 -8.75 -2.90 -19.55
CA LYS A 201 -7.82 -3.79 -18.81
C LYS A 201 -6.81 -2.96 -18.01
N CYS A 202 -5.87 -3.59 -17.31
CA CYS A 202 -4.87 -3.01 -16.40
C CYS A 202 -5.27 -3.08 -14.91
N TYR A 203 -4.99 -2.07 -14.09
CA TYR A 203 -5.09 -2.13 -12.62
C TYR A 203 -6.23 -1.28 -12.03
N PHE A 204 -6.58 -1.56 -10.77
CA PHE A 204 -7.27 -0.62 -9.88
C PHE A 204 -6.37 -0.22 -8.71
N GLU A 205 -6.80 0.78 -7.95
CA GLU A 205 -6.06 1.40 -6.84
C GLU A 205 -6.95 1.43 -5.59
N ASP A 206 -6.59 0.68 -4.56
CA ASP A 206 -7.24 0.72 -3.24
C ASP A 206 -6.64 1.85 -2.41
N ARG A 207 -7.48 2.85 -2.08
CA ARG A 207 -7.08 4.10 -1.42
C ARG A 207 -7.41 4.11 0.06
N ARG A 208 -7.92 2.99 0.58
CA ARG A 208 -8.28 2.77 1.99
C ARG A 208 -7.09 2.43 2.92
N PRO A 209 -5.97 1.80 2.50
CA PRO A 209 -4.86 1.57 3.41
C PRO A 209 -4.25 2.88 3.93
N ALA A 210 -3.98 2.94 5.23
CA ALA A 210 -3.21 4.01 5.85
C ALA A 210 -1.70 3.79 5.65
N SER A 211 -0.93 4.87 5.68
CA SER A 211 0.54 4.85 5.62
C SER A 211 1.18 3.86 6.60
N ASN A 212 0.66 3.71 7.82
CA ASN A 212 1.18 2.76 8.82
C ASN A 212 0.73 1.29 8.61
N MET A 213 0.06 0.93 7.50
CA MET A 213 -0.37 -0.45 7.26
C MET A 213 0.81 -1.43 7.15
N ASP A 214 0.61 -2.70 7.52
CA ASP A 214 1.60 -3.76 7.24
C ASP A 214 1.40 -4.28 5.79
N PRO A 215 2.38 -4.08 4.89
CA PRO A 215 2.24 -4.45 3.49
C PRO A 215 2.09 -5.96 3.28
N TYR A 216 2.52 -6.83 4.19
CA TYR A 216 2.16 -8.25 4.09
C TYR A 216 0.67 -8.47 4.30
N VAL A 217 0.07 -7.79 5.28
CA VAL A 217 -1.35 -7.96 5.61
C VAL A 217 -2.22 -7.45 4.47
N VAL A 218 -2.04 -6.20 4.04
CA VAL A 218 -2.89 -5.59 3.01
C VAL A 218 -2.74 -6.28 1.66
N THR A 219 -1.52 -6.58 1.20
CA THR A 219 -1.35 -7.28 -0.08
C THR A 219 -1.98 -8.68 -0.07
N SER A 220 -2.03 -9.36 1.08
CA SER A 220 -2.66 -10.67 1.22
C SER A 220 -4.20 -10.68 1.30
N MET A 221 -4.80 -9.51 1.58
CA MET A 221 -6.25 -9.32 1.74
C MET A 221 -6.94 -8.77 0.49
N ILE A 222 -6.17 -8.42 -0.54
CA ILE A 222 -6.62 -7.97 -1.87
C ILE A 222 -6.54 -9.16 -2.85
#